data_AF-A0A4Z2F843-F1
#
_entry.id   AF-A0A4Z2F843-F1
#
_cell.length_a   1.000
_cell.length_b   1.000
_cell.length_c   1.000
_cell.angle_alpha   90.00
_cell.angle_beta   90.00
_cell.angle_gamma   90.00
#
_symmetry.space_group_name_H-M   'P 1'
#
loop_
_entity.id
_entity.type
_entity.pdbx_description
1 polymer ?
#
loop_
_entity_poly.entity_id
_entity_poly.type
_entity_poly.pdbx_seq_one_letter_code
_entity_poly.pdbx_strand_id
1 'polypeptide(L)'
;MAFGMGFATNSMNIPALTGKGCLILSDELNHASLVLGARLAGSTIRVFKHNNMQSLEKLLRDAIAHGQPRTHRPWKKILIVVEGIYSMEGSIVRLPEVVALKKRYKAYLYLDEAHSIGALGPNGRGVVDYFGLDPRDVDVMMGTFTKSFGAAGGYIGGKKELIDYLRRHSHSALYADSMSPPVVQQIISSMKSIMGEDGTTMGRCHDATPLRGERPGKRGGLEGAGLLLVHRVPRRAEAMKTSYVRSDGRASGGV
;
A
#
# COMPACT_ATOMS: atom_id res chain seq x y z
N MET A 1 -1.43 14.22 -3.69
CA MET A 1 -1.78 15.00 -2.49
C MET A 1 -0.85 14.58 -1.37
N ALA A 2 -0.23 15.55 -0.69
CA ALA A 2 0.72 15.30 0.40
C ALA A 2 0.04 15.43 1.77
N PHE A 3 0.58 14.75 2.77
CA PHE A 3 0.10 14.68 4.15
C PHE A 3 1.28 14.76 5.12
N GLY A 4 1.07 15.34 6.31
CA GLY A 4 2.12 15.55 7.31
C GLY A 4 2.75 14.29 7.93
N MET A 5 2.16 13.11 7.75
CA MET A 5 2.69 11.86 8.32
C MET A 5 2.40 10.63 7.43
N GLY A 6 3.40 9.77 7.23
CA GLY A 6 3.27 8.54 6.44
C GLY A 6 2.28 7.53 7.03
N PHE A 7 2.33 7.29 8.35
CA PHE A 7 1.36 6.40 9.02
C PHE A 7 -0.08 6.92 8.86
N ALA A 8 -0.32 8.20 9.15
CA ALA A 8 -1.63 8.84 9.03
C ALA A 8 -2.16 8.86 7.58
N THR A 9 -1.26 8.89 6.59
CA THR A 9 -1.63 8.85 5.17
C THR A 9 -2.49 7.62 4.87
N ASN A 10 -2.15 6.45 5.43
CA ASN A 10 -2.99 5.25 5.30
C ASN A 10 -4.20 5.32 6.25
N SER A 11 -3.93 5.49 7.55
CA SER A 11 -4.94 5.27 8.59
C SER A 11 -6.12 6.24 8.51
N MET A 12 -5.92 7.45 7.97
CA MET A 12 -6.95 8.49 7.91
C MET A 12 -7.59 8.66 6.53
N ASN A 13 -6.99 8.11 5.46
CA ASN A 13 -7.55 8.24 4.11
C ASN A 13 -8.33 6.99 3.66
N ILE A 14 -7.95 5.77 4.07
CA ILE A 14 -8.74 4.56 3.76
C ILE A 14 -10.20 4.69 4.23
N PRO A 15 -10.50 5.26 5.42
CA PRO A 15 -11.87 5.53 5.86
C PRO A 15 -12.65 6.50 4.98
N ALA A 16 -11.99 7.39 4.24
CA ALA A 16 -12.68 8.27 3.28
C ALA A 16 -13.06 7.52 2.00
N LEU A 17 -12.28 6.51 1.60
CA LEU A 17 -12.43 5.78 0.34
C LEU A 17 -13.43 4.64 0.38
N THR A 18 -13.66 4.08 1.56
CA THR A 18 -14.50 2.90 1.80
C THR A 18 -15.41 3.13 3.01
N GLY A 19 -16.41 2.28 3.20
CA GLY A 19 -17.46 2.51 4.18
C GLY A 19 -18.41 1.33 4.30
N LYS A 20 -19.54 1.55 4.98
CA LYS A 20 -20.61 0.55 5.09
C LYS A 20 -21.07 0.05 3.71
N GLY A 21 -21.04 -1.27 3.53
CA GLY A 21 -21.37 -1.95 2.27
C GLY A 21 -20.21 -2.04 1.26
N CYS A 22 -19.00 -1.68 1.66
CA CYS A 22 -17.76 -1.94 0.93
C CYS A 22 -17.01 -3.14 1.54
N LEU A 23 -16.16 -3.76 0.72
CA LEU A 23 -15.28 -4.86 1.08
C LEU A 23 -13.81 -4.41 0.91
N ILE A 24 -13.00 -4.65 1.93
CA ILE A 24 -11.54 -4.52 1.87
C ILE A 24 -10.94 -5.93 1.86
N LEU A 25 -10.14 -6.23 0.85
CA LEU A 25 -9.31 -7.42 0.74
C LEU A 25 -7.87 -7.02 1.08
N SER A 26 -7.42 -7.35 2.29
CA SER A 26 -6.09 -7.01 2.80
C SER A 26 -5.15 -8.21 2.70
N ASP A 27 -3.93 -8.00 2.23
CA ASP A 27 -2.85 -8.98 2.42
C ASP A 27 -2.61 -9.17 3.93
N GLU A 28 -2.31 -10.40 4.36
CA GLU A 28 -2.13 -10.74 5.78
C GLU A 28 -0.91 -10.07 6.42
N LEU A 29 0.08 -9.66 5.63
CA LEU A 29 1.29 -9.01 6.13
C LEU A 29 1.27 -7.48 6.03
N ASN A 30 0.18 -6.89 5.54
CA ASN A 30 0.03 -5.44 5.41
C ASN A 30 0.42 -4.69 6.69
N HIS A 31 1.03 -3.52 6.49
CA HIS A 31 1.54 -2.65 7.51
C HIS A 31 0.43 -2.21 8.46
N ALA A 32 0.79 -1.98 9.74
CA ALA A 32 -0.17 -1.64 10.79
C ALA A 32 -1.02 -0.39 10.46
N SER A 33 -0.47 0.57 9.69
CA SER A 33 -1.21 1.76 9.25
C SER A 33 -2.35 1.44 8.26
N LEU A 34 -2.14 0.48 7.35
CA LEU A 34 -3.16 -0.01 6.42
C LEU A 34 -4.25 -0.76 7.19
N VAL A 35 -3.85 -1.64 8.12
CA VAL A 35 -4.76 -2.40 8.98
C VAL A 35 -5.62 -1.47 9.82
N LEU A 36 -5.02 -0.44 10.42
CA LEU A 36 -5.76 0.55 11.19
C LEU A 36 -6.76 1.32 10.31
N GLY A 37 -6.33 1.80 9.14
CA GLY A 37 -7.22 2.50 8.20
C GLY A 37 -8.39 1.65 7.74
N ALA A 38 -8.16 0.37 7.46
CA ALA A 38 -9.23 -0.57 7.10
C ALA A 38 -10.25 -0.73 8.23
N ARG A 39 -9.79 -0.84 9.48
CA ARG A 39 -10.67 -0.97 10.66
C ARG A 39 -11.49 0.28 10.92
N LEU A 40 -10.88 1.46 10.78
CA LEU A 40 -11.57 2.75 10.96
C LEU A 40 -12.61 3.01 9.86
N ALA A 41 -12.52 2.35 8.70
CA ALA A 41 -13.44 2.58 7.59
C ALA A 41 -14.86 2.05 7.81
N GLY A 42 -15.10 1.15 8.78
CA GLY A 42 -16.42 0.51 8.96
C GLY A 42 -16.85 -0.37 7.76
N SER A 43 -15.89 -0.77 6.92
CA SER A 43 -16.09 -1.71 5.81
C SER A 43 -16.02 -3.15 6.31
N THR A 44 -16.54 -4.10 5.53
CA THR A 44 -16.21 -5.51 5.78
C THR A 44 -14.76 -5.76 5.38
N ILE A 45 -14.01 -6.43 6.24
CA ILE A 45 -12.60 -6.77 5.97
C ILE A 45 -12.50 -8.28 5.80
N ARG A 46 -11.76 -8.70 4.77
CA ARG A 46 -11.32 -10.09 4.59
C ARG A 46 -9.83 -10.08 4.29
N VAL A 47 -9.13 -11.03 4.88
CA VAL A 47 -7.68 -11.16 4.73
C VAL A 47 -7.39 -12.32 3.77
N PHE A 48 -6.53 -12.10 2.79
CA PHE A 48 -6.00 -13.19 1.94
C PHE A 48 -4.56 -13.52 2.34
N LYS A 49 -4.17 -14.77 2.09
CA LYS A 49 -2.81 -15.25 2.41
C LYS A 49 -1.75 -14.46 1.67
N HIS A 50 -0.61 -14.24 2.32
CA HIS A 50 0.44 -13.36 1.84
C HIS A 50 0.86 -13.70 0.41
N ASN A 51 0.79 -12.71 -0.48
CA ASN A 51 1.20 -12.81 -1.89
C ASN A 51 0.60 -14.01 -2.66
N ASN A 52 -0.55 -14.53 -2.19
CA ASN A 52 -1.20 -15.72 -2.74
C ASN A 52 -2.40 -15.34 -3.60
N MET A 53 -2.21 -15.37 -4.92
CA MET A 53 -3.23 -14.94 -5.88
C MET A 53 -4.44 -15.88 -5.94
N GLN A 54 -4.28 -17.16 -5.61
CA GLN A 54 -5.41 -18.10 -5.51
C GLN A 54 -6.30 -17.75 -4.32
N SER A 55 -5.72 -17.36 -3.19
CA SER A 55 -6.45 -16.90 -2.01
C SER A 55 -7.19 -15.59 -2.30
N LEU A 56 -6.53 -14.64 -2.97
CA LEU A 56 -7.15 -13.38 -3.37
C LEU A 56 -8.31 -13.61 -4.36
N GLU A 57 -8.07 -14.41 -5.40
CA GLU A 57 -9.08 -14.73 -6.41
C GLU A 57 -10.29 -15.44 -5.80
N LYS A 58 -10.08 -16.37 -4.87
CA LYS A 58 -11.17 -17.04 -4.17
C LYS A 58 -12.07 -16.03 -3.46
N LEU A 59 -11.51 -15.10 -2.68
CA LEU A 59 -12.28 -14.08 -1.99
C LEU A 59 -13.00 -13.13 -2.95
N LEU A 60 -12.38 -12.78 -4.08
CA LEU A 60 -13.02 -11.98 -5.13
C LEU A 60 -14.22 -12.71 -5.73
N ARG A 61 -14.08 -14.00 -6.07
CA ARG A 61 -15.19 -14.82 -6.58
C ARG A 61 -16.32 -14.90 -5.57
N ASP A 62 -16.01 -15.21 -4.32
CA ASP A 62 -17.01 -15.33 -3.24
C ASP A 62 -17.74 -14.00 -3.04
N ALA A 63 -17.01 -12.88 -3.08
CA ALA A 63 -17.58 -11.54 -2.93
C ALA A 63 -18.57 -11.20 -4.06
N ILE A 64 -18.25 -11.56 -5.32
CA ILE A 64 -19.13 -11.34 -6.47
C ILE A 64 -20.33 -12.30 -6.44
N ALA A 65 -20.13 -13.56 -6.09
CA ALA A 65 -21.17 -14.57 -6.10
C ALA A 65 -22.20 -14.38 -4.98
N HIS A 66 -21.76 -13.99 -3.78
CA HIS A 66 -22.61 -13.97 -2.59
C HIS A 66 -22.99 -12.56 -2.11
N GLY A 67 -22.28 -11.51 -2.57
CA GLY A 67 -22.51 -10.14 -2.15
C GLY A 67 -22.18 -9.89 -0.69
N GLN A 68 -22.83 -8.88 -0.11
CA GLN A 68 -22.67 -8.45 1.27
C GLN A 68 -23.23 -9.49 2.26
N PRO A 69 -22.56 -9.75 3.39
CA PRO A 69 -23.06 -10.64 4.42
C PRO A 69 -24.49 -10.27 4.86
N ARG A 70 -25.31 -11.28 5.12
CA ARG A 70 -26.71 -11.20 5.57
C ARG A 70 -27.70 -10.63 4.56
N THR A 71 -27.31 -9.61 3.79
CA THR A 71 -28.20 -8.92 2.85
C THR A 71 -28.12 -9.46 1.42
N HIS A 72 -27.02 -10.15 1.08
CA HIS A 72 -26.69 -10.66 -0.26
C HIS A 72 -26.69 -9.58 -1.36
N ARG A 73 -26.71 -8.29 -0.97
CA ARG A 73 -26.66 -7.18 -1.91
C ARG A 73 -25.27 -7.07 -2.53
N PRO A 74 -25.14 -6.62 -3.79
CA PRO A 74 -23.83 -6.35 -4.37
C PRO A 74 -23.00 -5.39 -3.51
N TRP A 75 -21.69 -5.58 -3.49
CA TRP A 75 -20.76 -4.66 -2.81
C TRP A 75 -20.76 -3.31 -3.52
N LYS A 76 -20.80 -2.21 -2.76
CA LYS A 76 -20.66 -0.86 -3.32
C LYS A 76 -19.26 -0.64 -3.90
N LYS A 77 -18.25 -1.21 -3.25
CA LYS A 77 -16.84 -1.14 -3.64
C LYS A 77 -16.11 -2.36 -3.08
N ILE A 78 -15.22 -2.94 -3.87
CA ILE A 78 -14.25 -3.94 -3.42
C ILE A 78 -12.87 -3.29 -3.60
N LEU A 79 -12.12 -3.14 -2.50
CA LEU A 79 -10.79 -2.55 -2.49
C LEU A 79 -9.76 -3.60 -2.09
N ILE A 80 -8.81 -3.88 -2.98
CA ILE A 80 -7.62 -4.70 -2.72
C ILE A 80 -6.53 -3.78 -2.16
N VAL A 81 -5.93 -4.17 -1.03
CA VAL A 81 -4.90 -3.40 -0.35
C VAL A 81 -3.64 -4.24 -0.22
N VAL A 82 -2.53 -3.76 -0.77
CA VAL A 82 -1.22 -4.44 -0.79
C VAL A 82 -0.07 -3.44 -0.60
N GLU A 83 1.08 -3.92 -0.14
CA GLU A 83 2.35 -3.20 -0.17
C GLU A 83 3.15 -3.57 -1.43
N GLY A 84 3.95 -2.65 -1.96
CA GLY A 84 4.89 -2.93 -3.04
C GLY A 84 6.03 -3.85 -2.59
N ILE A 85 6.75 -3.44 -1.55
CA ILE A 85 7.70 -4.27 -0.80
C ILE A 85 7.18 -4.41 0.63
N TYR A 86 7.01 -5.65 1.08
CA TYR A 86 6.57 -5.95 2.43
C TYR A 86 7.74 -5.82 3.40
N SER A 87 7.71 -4.75 4.21
CA SER A 87 8.83 -4.32 5.07
C SER A 87 9.46 -5.39 5.97
N MET A 88 8.68 -6.39 6.42
CA MET A 88 9.16 -7.41 7.37
C MET A 88 9.82 -8.61 6.69
N GLU A 89 9.33 -9.01 5.53
CA GLU A 89 9.83 -10.18 4.76
C GLU A 89 10.80 -9.76 3.66
N GLY A 90 10.71 -8.51 3.18
CA GLY A 90 11.39 -8.05 1.98
C GLY A 90 10.82 -8.61 0.67
N SER A 91 9.68 -9.29 0.72
CA SER A 91 9.02 -9.83 -0.46
C SER A 91 8.44 -8.71 -1.34
N ILE A 92 8.50 -8.89 -2.66
CA ILE A 92 7.88 -8.01 -3.64
C ILE A 92 6.49 -8.57 -4.00
N VAL A 93 5.49 -7.70 -4.07
CA VAL A 93 4.14 -8.09 -4.49
C VAL A 93 4.12 -8.61 -5.92
N ARG A 94 3.27 -9.61 -6.19
CA ARG A 94 2.96 -10.07 -7.56
C ARG A 94 2.02 -9.09 -8.28
N LEU A 95 2.46 -7.84 -8.45
CA LEU A 95 1.62 -6.74 -8.95
C LEU A 95 0.93 -7.02 -10.29
N PRO A 96 1.57 -7.63 -11.30
CA PRO A 96 0.89 -7.92 -12.57
C PRO A 96 -0.35 -8.82 -12.39
N GLU A 97 -0.27 -9.79 -11.49
CA GLU A 97 -1.39 -10.71 -11.21
C GLU A 97 -2.49 -10.04 -10.39
N VAL A 98 -2.12 -9.19 -9.42
CA VAL A 98 -3.07 -8.36 -8.66
C VAL A 98 -3.84 -7.44 -9.61
N VAL A 99 -3.15 -6.78 -10.55
CA VAL A 99 -3.76 -5.91 -11.57
C VAL A 99 -4.68 -6.72 -12.50
N ALA A 100 -4.27 -7.91 -12.92
CA ALA A 100 -5.11 -8.78 -13.75
C ALA A 100 -6.41 -9.18 -13.03
N LEU A 101 -6.32 -9.59 -11.76
CA LEU A 101 -7.48 -9.91 -10.93
C LEU A 101 -8.35 -8.68 -10.68
N LYS A 102 -7.75 -7.54 -10.35
CA LYS A 102 -8.44 -6.25 -10.19
C LYS A 102 -9.30 -5.93 -11.42
N LYS A 103 -8.72 -6.00 -12.62
CA LYS A 103 -9.43 -5.74 -13.89
C LYS A 103 -10.56 -6.75 -14.11
N ARG A 104 -10.28 -8.04 -13.94
CA ARG A 104 -11.25 -9.13 -14.16
C ARG A 104 -12.47 -9.02 -13.25
N TYR A 105 -12.28 -8.69 -11.98
CA TYR A 105 -13.35 -8.62 -10.98
C TYR A 105 -13.87 -7.19 -10.73
N LYS A 106 -13.41 -6.20 -11.51
CA LYS A 106 -13.79 -4.78 -11.39
C LYS A 106 -13.60 -4.23 -9.97
N ALA A 107 -12.52 -4.66 -9.30
CA ALA A 107 -12.13 -4.14 -7.99
C ALA A 107 -11.30 -2.86 -8.14
N TYR A 108 -11.03 -2.20 -7.01
CA TYR A 108 -10.08 -1.11 -6.89
C TYR A 108 -8.79 -1.62 -6.23
N LEU A 109 -7.66 -0.98 -6.52
CA LEU A 109 -6.36 -1.30 -5.97
C LEU A 109 -5.77 -0.09 -5.21
N TYR A 110 -5.44 -0.33 -3.94
CA TYR A 110 -4.64 0.54 -3.09
C TYR A 110 -3.26 -0.09 -2.93
N LEU A 111 -2.24 0.55 -3.46
CA LEU A 111 -0.86 0.09 -3.43
C LEU A 111 -0.03 1.04 -2.55
N ASP A 112 0.54 0.50 -1.47
CA ASP A 112 1.49 1.21 -0.62
C ASP A 112 2.93 0.98 -1.13
N GLU A 113 3.48 2.00 -1.77
CA GLU A 113 4.83 2.03 -2.33
C GLU A 113 5.88 2.51 -1.30
N ALA A 114 5.57 2.59 0.00
CA ALA A 114 6.46 3.24 0.97
C ALA A 114 7.89 2.67 1.00
N HIS A 115 8.07 1.37 0.76
CA HIS A 115 9.40 0.72 0.73
C HIS A 115 9.99 0.55 -0.67
N SER A 116 9.22 0.81 -1.72
CA SER A 116 9.63 0.58 -3.11
C SER A 116 9.86 1.86 -3.88
N ILE A 117 9.14 2.94 -3.60
CA ILE A 117 9.37 4.25 -4.22
C ILE A 117 10.80 4.73 -3.90
N GLY A 118 11.51 5.21 -4.92
CA GLY A 118 12.92 5.60 -4.84
C GLY A 118 13.92 4.44 -4.72
N ALA A 119 13.46 3.18 -4.66
CA ALA A 119 14.31 2.00 -4.55
C ALA A 119 14.21 1.10 -5.79
N LEU A 120 13.00 0.89 -6.30
CA LEU A 120 12.74 -0.03 -7.41
C LEU A 120 12.34 0.70 -8.69
N GLY A 121 12.61 0.02 -9.81
CA GLY A 121 12.33 0.49 -11.17
C GLY A 121 13.47 1.32 -11.76
N PRO A 122 13.62 1.32 -13.09
CA PRO A 122 14.69 2.06 -13.77
C PRO A 122 14.66 3.58 -13.50
N ASN A 123 13.52 4.12 -13.10
CA ASN A 123 13.33 5.54 -12.79
C ASN A 123 13.10 5.78 -11.28
N GLY A 124 13.32 4.77 -10.43
CA GLY A 124 13.04 4.85 -9.00
C GLY A 124 11.56 5.07 -8.67
N ARG A 125 10.63 4.70 -9.56
CA ARG A 125 9.18 4.99 -9.41
C ARG A 125 8.40 3.89 -8.68
N GLY A 126 9.09 2.89 -8.12
CA GLY A 126 8.48 1.84 -7.31
C GLY A 126 8.17 0.56 -8.07
N VAL A 127 7.33 -0.30 -7.50
CA VAL A 127 7.04 -1.62 -8.09
C VAL A 127 6.28 -1.52 -9.41
N VAL A 128 5.48 -0.47 -9.61
CA VAL A 128 4.81 -0.23 -10.91
C VAL A 128 5.84 -0.09 -12.04
N ASP A 129 6.88 0.71 -11.82
CA ASP A 129 7.97 0.95 -12.77
C ASP A 129 8.89 -0.27 -12.92
N TYR A 130 9.16 -0.97 -11.81
CA TYR A 130 9.88 -2.25 -11.82
C TYR A 130 9.26 -3.30 -12.75
N PHE A 131 7.93 -3.43 -12.75
CA PHE A 131 7.22 -4.35 -13.62
C PHE A 131 6.85 -3.77 -14.99
N GLY A 132 7.17 -2.50 -15.27
CA GLY A 132 6.81 -1.82 -16.51
C GLY A 132 5.29 -1.70 -16.74
N LEU A 133 4.51 -1.59 -15.66
CA LEU A 133 3.05 -1.48 -15.72
C LEU A 133 2.61 -0.03 -15.92
N ASP A 134 1.42 0.18 -16.50
CA ASP A 134 0.81 1.51 -16.56
C ASP A 134 0.39 1.95 -15.14
N PRO A 135 0.88 3.07 -14.60
CA PRO A 135 0.45 3.60 -13.31
C PRO A 135 -1.07 3.79 -13.19
N ARG A 136 -1.79 3.97 -14.31
CA ARG A 136 -3.25 4.09 -14.34
C ARG A 136 -3.99 2.80 -13.97
N ASP A 137 -3.30 1.65 -13.94
CA ASP A 137 -3.86 0.39 -13.46
C ASP A 137 -3.99 0.34 -11.94
N VAL A 138 -3.31 1.24 -11.22
CA VAL A 138 -3.39 1.41 -9.77
C VAL A 138 -4.32 2.58 -9.45
N ASP A 139 -5.38 2.35 -8.67
CA ASP A 139 -6.37 3.40 -8.40
C ASP A 139 -5.91 4.37 -7.32
N VAL A 140 -5.17 3.89 -6.32
CA VAL A 140 -4.59 4.68 -5.24
C VAL A 140 -3.14 4.25 -5.05
N MET A 141 -2.21 5.15 -5.37
CA MET A 141 -0.79 4.98 -5.09
C MET A 141 -0.44 5.75 -3.83
N MET A 142 -0.05 5.05 -2.77
CA MET A 142 0.40 5.67 -1.54
C MET A 142 1.92 5.57 -1.43
N GLY A 143 2.58 6.58 -0.87
CA GLY A 143 3.97 6.47 -0.47
C GLY A 143 4.29 7.32 0.76
N THR A 144 5.50 7.13 1.29
CA THR A 144 6.03 7.92 2.40
C THR A 144 7.22 8.75 1.96
N PHE A 145 7.39 9.93 2.56
CA PHE A 145 8.59 10.75 2.40
C PHE A 145 9.68 10.45 3.44
N THR A 146 9.39 9.58 4.42
CA THR A 146 10.29 9.29 5.55
C THR A 146 11.39 8.25 5.27
N LYS A 147 11.43 7.68 4.06
CA LYS A 147 12.37 6.60 3.69
C LYS A 147 13.32 7.08 2.61
N SER A 148 13.12 6.67 1.36
CA SER A 148 13.99 7.02 0.23
C SER A 148 14.18 8.53 0.05
N PHE A 149 13.21 9.34 0.47
CA PHE A 149 13.29 10.81 0.37
C PHE A 149 13.95 11.49 1.59
N GLY A 150 14.20 10.77 2.68
CA GLY A 150 14.88 11.26 3.88
C GLY A 150 14.17 12.38 4.65
N ALA A 151 12.89 12.64 4.38
CA ALA A 151 12.13 13.80 4.87
C ALA A 151 10.99 13.36 5.81
N ALA A 152 9.88 14.12 5.83
CA ALA A 152 8.70 13.80 6.64
C ALA A 152 7.41 13.86 5.81
N GLY A 153 6.41 13.10 6.24
CA GLY A 153 5.10 13.06 5.58
C GLY A 153 4.88 11.84 4.68
N GLY A 154 3.78 11.88 3.95
CA GLY A 154 3.42 10.89 2.95
C GLY A 154 2.54 11.49 1.86
N TYR A 155 2.16 10.68 0.88
CA TYR A 155 1.33 11.15 -0.22
C TYR A 155 0.38 10.07 -0.72
N ILE A 156 -0.69 10.53 -1.35
CA ILE A 156 -1.56 9.73 -2.21
C ILE A 156 -1.53 10.33 -3.62
N GLY A 157 -1.17 9.51 -4.60
CA GLY A 157 -1.29 9.74 -6.03
C GLY A 157 -2.44 8.93 -6.63
N GLY A 158 -3.00 9.44 -7.73
CA GLY A 158 -4.09 8.82 -8.46
C GLY A 158 -4.81 9.85 -9.33
N LYS A 159 -6.01 9.53 -9.79
CA LYS A 159 -6.79 10.43 -10.66
C LYS A 159 -7.19 11.72 -9.96
N LYS A 160 -7.40 12.80 -10.73
CA LYS A 160 -7.78 14.11 -10.18
C LYS A 160 -9.06 14.03 -9.34
N GLU A 161 -10.03 13.24 -9.76
CA GLU A 161 -11.30 13.04 -9.05
C GLU A 161 -11.09 12.42 -7.67
N LEU A 162 -10.15 11.46 -7.56
CA LEU A 162 -9.75 10.89 -6.28
C LEU A 162 -9.14 11.95 -5.37
N ILE A 163 -8.21 12.75 -5.90
CA ILE A 163 -7.54 13.78 -5.12
C ILE A 163 -8.53 14.86 -4.65
N ASP A 164 -9.43 15.31 -5.52
CA ASP A 164 -10.46 16.29 -5.17
C ASP A 164 -11.52 15.74 -4.22
N TYR A 165 -11.78 14.44 -4.27
CA TYR A 165 -12.60 13.76 -3.29
C TYR A 165 -11.90 13.73 -1.92
N LEU A 166 -10.64 13.29 -1.86
CA LEU A 166 -9.88 13.23 -0.61
C LEU A 166 -9.72 14.60 0.04
N ARG A 167 -9.49 15.66 -0.74
CA ARG A 167 -9.42 17.05 -0.24
C ARG A 167 -10.65 17.48 0.56
N ARG A 168 -11.83 16.95 0.22
CA ARG A 168 -13.11 17.35 0.84
C ARG A 168 -13.61 16.39 1.91
N HIS A 169 -13.11 15.16 1.95
CA HIS A 169 -13.65 14.09 2.80
C HIS A 169 -12.62 13.43 3.72
N SER A 170 -11.32 13.60 3.46
CA SER A 170 -10.29 13.04 4.31
C SER A 170 -10.14 13.86 5.59
N HIS A 171 -10.17 13.20 6.74
CA HIS A 171 -9.88 13.83 8.02
C HIS A 171 -8.48 14.45 8.04
N SER A 172 -7.49 13.81 7.39
CA SER A 172 -6.14 14.38 7.27
C SER A 172 -6.05 15.55 6.30
N ALA A 173 -7.02 15.72 5.39
CA ALA A 173 -7.07 16.91 4.55
C ALA A 173 -7.74 18.09 5.27
N LEU A 174 -8.75 17.81 6.08
CA LEU A 174 -9.60 18.84 6.69
C LEU A 174 -9.06 19.35 8.03
N TYR A 175 -8.39 18.52 8.82
CA TYR A 175 -8.02 18.83 10.20
C TYR A 175 -6.51 18.87 10.47
N ALA A 176 -5.68 18.45 9.53
CA ALA A 176 -4.23 18.45 9.71
C ALA A 176 -3.60 19.67 9.03
N ASP A 177 -2.53 20.18 9.62
CA ASP A 177 -1.73 21.25 9.03
C ASP A 177 -1.00 20.78 7.76
N SER A 178 -0.74 21.73 6.87
CA SER A 178 0.10 21.52 5.70
C SER A 178 1.54 21.21 6.08
N MET A 179 2.25 20.47 5.23
CA MET A 179 3.68 20.21 5.43
C MET A 179 4.49 21.51 5.45
N SER A 180 5.49 21.57 6.32
CA SER A 180 6.39 22.71 6.47
C SER A 180 7.18 22.97 5.17
N PRO A 181 7.30 24.23 4.68
CA PRO A 181 7.98 24.53 3.42
C PRO A 181 9.43 24.00 3.29
N PRO A 182 10.29 24.08 4.33
CA PRO A 182 11.62 23.45 4.29
C PRO A 182 11.58 21.93 4.06
N VAL A 183 10.61 21.23 4.65
CA VAL A 183 10.43 19.78 4.45
C VAL A 183 9.99 19.49 3.01
N VAL A 184 9.08 20.31 2.46
CA VAL A 184 8.66 20.21 1.07
C VAL A 184 9.86 20.41 0.12
N GLN A 185 10.70 21.41 0.39
CA GLN A 185 11.90 21.65 -0.43
C GLN A 185 12.87 20.47 -0.38
N GLN A 186 13.07 19.86 0.79
CA GLN A 186 13.88 18.64 0.91
C GLN A 186 13.30 17.49 0.07
N ILE A 187 11.98 17.28 0.12
CA ILE A 187 11.31 16.24 -0.69
C ILE A 187 11.53 16.48 -2.18
N ILE A 188 11.36 17.73 -2.64
CA ILE A 188 11.56 18.09 -4.05
C ILE A 188 13.01 17.83 -4.47
N SER A 189 13.99 18.22 -3.65
CA SER A 189 15.41 17.98 -3.94
C SER A 189 15.74 16.49 -3.99
N SER A 190 15.28 15.70 -3.01
CA SER A 190 15.46 14.24 -3.01
C SER A 190 14.80 13.58 -4.22
N MET A 191 13.60 14.03 -4.61
CA MET A 191 12.89 13.52 -5.79
C MET A 191 13.66 13.81 -7.08
N LYS A 192 14.18 15.04 -7.25
CA LYS A 192 15.04 15.38 -8.39
C LYS A 192 16.28 14.51 -8.45
N SER A 193 16.90 14.24 -7.30
CA SER A 193 18.08 13.38 -7.24
C SER A 193 17.75 11.95 -7.66
N ILE A 194 16.69 11.35 -7.10
CA ILE A 194 16.19 10.01 -7.47
C ILE A 194 15.87 9.93 -8.97
N MET A 195 15.29 10.98 -9.55
CA MET A 195 14.94 11.03 -10.97
C MET A 195 16.14 11.36 -11.89
N GLY A 196 17.32 11.64 -11.34
CA GLY A 196 18.50 12.07 -12.11
C GLY A 196 18.34 13.46 -12.76
N GLU A 197 17.45 14.29 -12.20
CA GLU A 197 17.15 15.67 -12.63
C GLU A 197 17.91 16.73 -11.81
N ASP A 198 18.76 16.32 -10.87
CA ASP A 198 19.59 17.21 -10.06
C ASP A 198 20.92 17.60 -10.72
N GLY A 199 21.15 17.15 -11.96
CA GLY A 199 22.39 17.37 -12.70
C GLY A 199 23.53 16.43 -12.30
N THR A 200 23.29 15.49 -11.38
CA THR A 200 24.27 14.48 -10.95
C THR A 200 23.97 13.10 -11.58
N THR A 201 24.88 12.15 -11.38
CA THR A 201 24.68 10.74 -11.77
C THR A 201 24.21 9.86 -10.62
N MET A 202 24.02 10.41 -9.41
CA MET A 202 23.72 9.64 -8.19
C MET A 202 22.44 8.81 -8.32
N GLY A 203 21.35 9.41 -8.84
CA GLY A 203 20.08 8.71 -9.07
C GLY A 203 20.01 7.88 -10.35
N ARG A 204 21.10 7.75 -11.12
CA ARG A 204 21.11 6.91 -12.34
C ARG A 204 21.52 5.46 -12.06
N CYS A 205 21.95 5.15 -10.83
CA CYS A 205 22.41 3.83 -10.42
C CYS A 205 21.25 2.87 -10.02
N HIS A 206 20.16 2.84 -10.78
CA HIS A 206 19.12 1.82 -10.64
C HIS A 206 19.36 0.75 -11.71
N ASP A 207 20.35 -0.12 -11.51
CA ASP A 207 20.62 -1.22 -12.44
C ASP A 207 19.39 -2.14 -12.54
N ALA A 208 18.65 -1.97 -13.62
CA ALA A 208 17.45 -2.72 -13.98
C ALA A 208 17.81 -4.11 -14.53
N THR A 209 18.64 -4.87 -13.83
CA THR A 209 18.77 -6.31 -14.12
C THR A 209 17.59 -7.01 -13.45
N PRO A 210 16.61 -7.55 -14.20
CA PRO A 210 15.58 -8.38 -13.60
C PRO A 210 16.31 -9.54 -12.93
N LEU A 211 16.01 -9.83 -11.66
CA LEU A 211 16.50 -11.03 -10.99
C LEU A 211 16.02 -12.24 -11.79
N ARG A 212 16.84 -12.68 -12.76
CA ARG A 212 16.50 -13.71 -13.72
C ARG A 212 16.63 -15.04 -13.00
N GLY A 213 15.51 -15.49 -12.44
CA GLY A 213 15.32 -16.86 -11.98
C GLY A 213 15.85 -17.15 -10.58
N GLU A 214 15.06 -16.82 -9.57
CA GLU A 214 15.14 -17.55 -8.30
C GLU A 214 13.85 -18.36 -8.10
N ARG A 215 14.02 -19.68 -8.01
CA ARG A 215 12.95 -20.62 -7.67
C ARG A 215 12.41 -20.25 -6.28
N PRO A 216 11.10 -20.42 -6.00
CA PRO A 216 10.55 -20.14 -4.69
C PRO A 216 11.19 -21.07 -3.66
N GLY A 217 11.96 -20.54 -2.71
CA GLY A 217 12.49 -21.33 -1.60
C GLY A 217 13.85 -20.95 -1.01
N LYS A 218 14.59 -19.96 -1.54
CA LYS A 218 15.86 -19.52 -0.92
C LYS A 218 15.74 -18.13 -0.29
N ARG A 219 16.06 -18.06 1.00
CA ARG A 219 16.24 -16.80 1.75
C ARG A 219 17.50 -16.10 1.22
N GLY A 220 17.34 -15.09 0.38
CA GLY A 220 18.48 -14.34 -0.17
C GLY A 220 18.16 -13.01 -0.85
N GLY A 221 16.96 -12.46 -0.65
CA GLY A 221 16.38 -11.45 -1.55
C GLY A 221 16.75 -9.98 -1.34
N LEU A 222 17.76 -9.61 -0.53
CA LEU A 222 17.98 -8.19 -0.18
C LEU A 222 19.41 -7.67 -0.36
N GLU A 223 20.44 -8.53 -0.50
CA GLU A 223 21.83 -8.06 -0.63
C GLU A 223 22.20 -7.62 -2.06
N GLY A 224 21.56 -8.19 -3.08
CA GLY A 224 21.85 -7.88 -4.49
C GLY A 224 21.30 -6.54 -5.00
N ALA A 225 20.45 -5.86 -4.23
CA ALA A 225 19.77 -4.63 -4.64
C ALA A 225 20.40 -3.34 -4.07
N GLY A 226 21.55 -3.42 -3.38
CA GLY A 226 22.18 -2.26 -2.74
C GLY A 226 21.30 -1.58 -1.67
N LEU A 227 20.23 -2.24 -1.23
CA LEU A 227 19.24 -1.69 -0.31
C LEU A 227 19.74 -1.83 1.13
N LEU A 228 20.55 -0.88 1.59
CA LEU A 228 20.85 -0.76 3.02
C LEU A 228 19.56 -0.32 3.73
N LEU A 229 18.81 -1.30 4.26
CA LEU A 229 17.64 -1.08 5.11
C LEU A 229 18.09 -0.43 6.43
N VAL A 230 18.24 0.89 6.43
CA VAL A 230 18.45 1.68 7.64
C VAL A 230 17.11 1.77 8.36
N HIS A 231 16.74 0.72 9.09
CA HIS A 231 15.94 0.73 10.32
C HIS A 231 15.45 -0.70 10.64
N ARG A 232 16.10 -1.36 11.60
CA ARG A 232 15.45 -2.46 12.35
C ARG A 232 14.29 -1.86 13.14
N VAL A 233 13.06 -2.16 12.75
CA VAL A 233 11.86 -1.84 13.55
C VAL A 233 11.97 -2.60 14.89
N PRO A 234 11.76 -1.96 16.05
CA PRO A 234 11.85 -2.63 17.34
C PRO A 234 10.85 -3.79 17.46
N ARG A 235 11.27 -4.92 18.02
CA ARG A 235 10.46 -6.15 18.24
C ARG A 235 9.13 -5.96 18.99
N ARG A 236 8.85 -4.77 19.55
CA ARG A 236 7.57 -4.45 20.20
C ARG A 236 6.38 -4.35 19.24
N ALA A 237 6.59 -4.15 17.94
CA ALA A 237 5.50 -4.18 16.95
C ALA A 237 4.93 -5.59 16.70
N GLU A 238 5.65 -6.63 17.10
CA GLU A 238 5.32 -8.05 16.88
C GLU A 238 4.16 -8.53 17.77
N ALA A 239 4.07 -8.02 19.00
CA ALA A 239 3.03 -8.41 19.97
C ALA A 239 1.63 -7.86 19.65
N MET A 240 1.54 -6.84 18.77
CA MET A 240 0.27 -6.23 18.39
C MET A 240 -0.42 -6.95 17.22
N LYS A 241 0.30 -7.81 16.47
CA LYS A 241 -0.28 -8.60 15.37
C LYS A 241 -0.96 -9.89 15.84
N THR A 242 -0.36 -10.61 16.79
CA THR A 242 -0.85 -11.93 17.27
C THR A 242 -2.05 -11.86 18.22
N SER A 243 -2.22 -10.76 18.94
CA SER A 243 -3.38 -10.53 19.82
C SER A 243 -4.66 -10.14 19.06
N TYR A 244 -4.55 -9.76 17.78
CA TYR A 244 -5.63 -9.14 17.02
C TYR A 244 -6.35 -10.06 16.01
N VAL A 245 -5.86 -11.28 15.78
CA VAL A 245 -6.50 -12.28 14.90
C VAL A 245 -7.55 -13.13 15.64
N ARG A 246 -7.55 -13.12 16.98
CA ARG A 246 -8.40 -14.01 17.80
C ARG A 246 -9.74 -13.41 18.27
N SER A 247 -9.99 -12.11 18.09
CA SER A 247 -11.15 -11.46 18.71
C SER A 247 -12.48 -11.57 17.94
N ASP A 248 -12.48 -12.02 16.68
CA ASP A 248 -13.73 -12.12 15.88
C ASP A 248 -14.44 -13.49 16.00
N GLY A 249 -14.11 -14.28 17.03
CA GLY A 249 -14.62 -15.65 17.21
C GLY A 249 -15.71 -15.87 18.27
N ARG A 250 -16.09 -14.88 19.08
CA ARG A 250 -17.15 -15.07 20.11
C ARG A 250 -18.05 -13.84 20.24
N ALA A 251 -19.09 -13.79 19.41
CA ALA A 251 -20.34 -13.18 19.81
C ALA A 251 -21.24 -14.32 20.34
N SER A 252 -21.39 -14.42 21.66
CA SER A 252 -22.43 -15.25 22.28
C SER A 252 -22.82 -14.69 23.65
N GLY A 253 -24.02 -14.11 23.71
CA GLY A 253 -24.97 -14.21 24.82
C GLY A 253 -24.70 -13.41 26.09
N GLY A 254 -25.68 -12.61 26.50
CA GLY A 254 -25.81 -12.19 27.90
C GLY A 254 -26.53 -10.87 28.09
N VAL A 255 -27.87 -10.99 28.16
CA VAL A 255 -28.89 -10.13 28.84
C VAL A 255 -28.81 -8.61 28.63
#